data_AF-A0A5D2URC8-F1
#
_entry.id   AF-A0A5D2URC8-F1
#
_cell.length_a   1.000
_cell.length_b   1.000
_cell.length_c   1.000
_cell.angle_alpha   90.00
_cell.angle_beta   90.00
_cell.angle_gamma   90.00
#
_symmetry.space_group_name_H-M   'P 1'
#
loop_
_entity.id
_entity.type
_entity.pdbx_description
1 polymer ?
#
loop_
_entity_poly.entity_id
_entity_poly.type
_entity_poly.pdbx_seq_one_letter_code
_entity_poly.pdbx_strand_id
1 'polypeptide(L)'
;KDGSSGYVGSSDLSASVSVPVIDLGLLPSSKDEQGKLKLALCSGGCFQAIGHGISNSFLNKVRGVAEQFFQLLQEEKQKYSRAGYDLVVSEKQVLDWNTRLFLRVFPEHQRKLNLWPENPDKIREILHEYSIKLKQLVDLLFKAMAKSLALEENSFSDQFGDNPVMHVRFNFYPPFLLQDEQVEGLQFVKDEKWITVPVIPRVLVVNLGDQMQIMSNGIFKSPVHRVVTNTDKLRISVAMFNEVEPEKEIGPVEGLIDENRPRLYMLLSTMNAFRKAKYHLRK
;
A
#
# COMPACT_ATOMS: atom_id res chain seq x y z
N LYS A 1 2.60 -56.12 31.60
CA LYS A 1 2.07 -56.24 30.22
C LYS A 1 1.72 -54.84 29.78
N ASP A 2 2.57 -54.33 28.89
CA ASP A 2 2.73 -52.94 28.52
C ASP A 2 1.54 -52.42 27.73
N GLY A 3 1.27 -51.12 27.88
CA GLY A 3 0.18 -50.45 27.18
C GLY A 3 0.03 -48.97 27.55
N SER A 4 1.13 -48.21 27.56
CA SER A 4 1.05 -46.75 27.52
C SER A 4 1.28 -46.28 26.08
N SER A 5 0.19 -45.99 25.37
CA SER A 5 0.26 -45.35 24.05
C SER A 5 0.83 -43.94 24.21
N GLY A 6 2.09 -43.77 23.85
CA GLY A 6 2.68 -42.44 23.66
C GLY A 6 1.98 -41.78 22.48
N TYR A 7 1.16 -40.77 22.78
CA TYR A 7 0.81 -39.75 21.80
C TYR A 7 2.11 -39.03 21.43
N VAL A 8 2.70 -39.42 20.31
CA VAL A 8 3.72 -38.63 19.62
C VAL A 8 3.02 -37.36 19.19
N GLY A 9 3.30 -36.27 19.90
CA GLY A 9 2.92 -34.94 19.46
C GLY A 9 3.51 -34.74 18.07
N SER A 10 2.64 -34.74 17.05
CA SER A 10 2.96 -34.11 15.77
C SER A 10 3.30 -32.67 16.10
N SER A 11 4.58 -32.35 16.16
CA SER A 11 5.05 -30.99 16.06
C SER A 11 4.66 -30.53 14.66
N ASP A 12 3.43 -30.04 14.54
CA ASP A 12 3.02 -29.19 13.43
C ASP A 12 3.96 -27.99 13.49
N LEU A 13 5.05 -28.10 12.72
CA LEU A 13 5.85 -26.98 12.27
C LEU A 13 4.89 -26.09 11.47
N SER A 14 4.15 -25.25 12.18
CA SER A 14 3.53 -24.07 11.59
C SER A 14 4.69 -23.24 11.08
N ALA A 15 5.07 -23.45 9.81
CA ALA A 15 5.94 -22.53 9.10
C ALA A 15 5.32 -21.15 9.32
N SER A 16 5.96 -20.32 10.14
CA SER A 16 5.46 -18.98 10.43
C SER A 16 5.29 -18.30 9.09
N VAL A 17 4.06 -17.95 8.74
CA VAL A 17 3.77 -17.26 7.48
C VAL A 17 4.40 -15.87 7.59
N SER A 18 5.65 -15.76 7.14
CA SER A 18 6.42 -14.52 7.21
C SER A 18 6.10 -13.65 6.01
N VAL A 19 6.06 -12.33 6.22
CA VAL A 19 5.94 -11.37 5.12
C VAL A 19 7.18 -11.45 4.24
N PRO A 20 7.04 -11.67 2.91
CA PRO A 20 8.19 -11.73 2.02
C PRO A 20 9.01 -10.44 2.05
N VAL A 21 10.33 -10.55 1.99
CA VAL A 21 11.24 -9.41 1.81
C VAL A 21 11.80 -9.45 0.39
N ILE A 22 11.67 -8.33 -0.32
CA ILE A 22 12.10 -8.16 -1.71
C ILE A 22 13.11 -7.02 -1.81
N ASP A 23 14.25 -7.27 -2.44
CA ASP A 23 15.27 -6.28 -2.74
C ASP A 23 14.99 -5.60 -4.09
N LEU A 24 14.52 -4.35 -4.04
CA LEU A 24 14.18 -3.59 -5.23
C LEU A 24 15.42 -3.27 -6.10
N GLY A 25 16.60 -3.17 -5.48
CA GLY A 25 17.86 -2.92 -6.20
C GLY A 25 18.28 -4.09 -7.08
N LEU A 26 17.83 -5.30 -6.74
CA LEU A 26 18.13 -6.53 -7.49
C LEU A 26 17.09 -6.86 -8.56
N LEU A 27 15.88 -6.27 -8.52
CA LEU A 27 14.82 -6.57 -9.48
C LEU A 27 15.23 -6.42 -10.96
N PRO A 28 16.01 -5.41 -11.38
CA PRO A 28 16.40 -5.28 -12.78
C PRO A 28 17.26 -6.45 -13.30
N SER A 29 18.12 -7.02 -12.45
CA SER A 29 19.20 -7.93 -12.86
C SER A 29 19.02 -9.38 -12.36
N SER A 30 18.23 -9.61 -11.31
CA SER A 30 18.09 -10.92 -10.67
C SER A 30 16.79 -11.61 -11.05
N LYS A 31 16.88 -12.75 -11.75
CA LYS A 31 15.72 -13.62 -12.03
C LYS A 31 15.13 -14.22 -10.76
N ASP A 32 15.99 -14.55 -9.78
CA ASP A 32 15.55 -15.11 -8.50
C ASP A 32 14.70 -14.09 -7.73
N GLU A 33 15.13 -12.82 -7.72
CA GLU A 33 14.38 -11.76 -7.04
C GLU A 33 13.06 -11.43 -7.75
N GLN A 34 13.04 -11.46 -9.09
CA GLN A 34 11.80 -11.38 -9.88
C GLN A 34 10.85 -12.56 -9.56
N GLY A 35 11.40 -13.76 -9.36
CA GLY A 35 10.65 -14.94 -8.94
C GLY A 35 10.03 -14.78 -7.55
N LYS A 36 10.81 -14.29 -6.57
CA LYS A 36 10.30 -13.97 -5.23
C LYS A 36 9.19 -12.92 -5.26
N LEU A 37 9.37 -11.86 -6.06
CA LEU A 37 8.35 -10.83 -6.25
C LEU A 37 7.06 -11.48 -6.75
N LYS A 38 7.12 -12.25 -7.85
CA LYS A 38 5.96 -12.94 -8.41
C LYS A 38 5.23 -13.78 -7.35
N LEU A 39 5.98 -14.61 -6.61
CA LEU A 39 5.41 -15.47 -5.56
C LEU A 39 4.75 -14.67 -4.44
N ALA A 40 5.36 -13.56 -3.99
CA ALA A 40 4.79 -12.68 -2.98
C ALA A 40 3.46 -12.08 -3.45
N LEU A 41 3.41 -11.59 -4.69
CA LEU A 41 2.22 -10.96 -5.27
C LEU A 41 1.10 -11.97 -5.55
N CYS A 42 1.43 -13.18 -6.00
CA CYS A 42 0.45 -14.25 -6.25
C CYS A 42 -0.14 -14.85 -4.96
N SER A 43 0.65 -14.90 -3.88
CA SER A 43 0.24 -15.58 -2.65
C SER A 43 -0.45 -14.66 -1.64
N GLY A 44 0.00 -13.42 -1.52
CA GLY A 44 -0.52 -12.51 -0.47
C GLY A 44 -0.60 -11.05 -0.88
N GLY A 45 -0.01 -10.65 -2.02
CA GLY A 45 -0.12 -9.27 -2.50
C GLY A 45 0.54 -8.23 -1.61
N CYS A 46 1.34 -8.64 -0.63
CA CYS A 46 2.02 -7.78 0.33
C CYS A 46 3.44 -8.28 0.58
N PHE A 47 4.40 -7.35 0.62
CA PHE A 47 5.81 -7.62 0.91
C PHE A 47 6.52 -6.41 1.51
N GLN A 48 7.69 -6.65 2.08
CA GLN A 48 8.62 -5.67 2.60
C GLN A 48 9.73 -5.41 1.59
N ALA A 49 9.98 -4.14 1.27
CA ALA A 49 10.93 -3.71 0.25
C ALA A 49 12.21 -3.17 0.90
N ILE A 50 13.34 -3.80 0.58
CA ILE A 50 14.69 -3.31 0.87
C ILE A 50 15.37 -2.85 -0.43
N GLY A 51 16.58 -2.28 -0.33
CA GLY A 51 17.34 -1.86 -1.53
C GLY A 51 16.64 -0.77 -2.37
N HIS A 52 15.65 -0.07 -1.80
CA HIS A 52 14.81 0.92 -2.49
C HIS A 52 15.51 2.26 -2.79
N GLY A 53 16.80 2.42 -2.47
CA GLY A 53 17.58 3.61 -2.83
C GLY A 53 17.26 4.91 -2.06
N ILE A 54 16.13 5.00 -1.35
CA ILE A 54 15.85 6.14 -0.45
C ILE A 54 16.75 6.08 0.79
N SER A 55 17.48 7.16 1.07
CA SER A 55 18.41 7.20 2.19
C SER A 55 17.68 7.21 3.54
N ASN A 56 18.30 6.57 4.54
CA ASN A 56 17.80 6.51 5.91
C ASN A 56 17.60 7.92 6.50
N SER A 57 18.54 8.83 6.26
CA SER A 57 18.44 10.22 6.71
C SER A 57 17.24 10.95 6.10
N PHE A 58 16.88 10.64 4.85
CA PHE A 58 15.70 11.22 4.22
C PHE A 58 14.39 10.62 4.74
N LEU A 59 14.32 9.31 4.94
CA LEU A 59 13.15 8.66 5.58
C LEU A 59 12.89 9.23 6.98
N ASN A 60 13.95 9.53 7.75
CA ASN A 60 13.82 10.18 9.04
C ASN A 60 13.25 11.61 8.92
N LYS A 61 13.61 12.36 7.89
CA LYS A 61 13.01 13.69 7.63
C LYS A 61 11.52 13.58 7.31
N VAL A 62 11.13 12.63 6.44
CA VAL A 62 9.73 12.38 6.09
C VAL A 62 8.91 12.05 7.34
N ARG A 63 9.44 11.19 8.21
CA ARG A 63 8.81 10.86 9.49
C ARG A 63 8.73 12.08 10.41
N GLY A 64 9.83 12.82 10.56
CA GLY A 64 9.89 13.98 11.44
C GLY A 64 8.88 15.06 11.06
N VAL A 65 8.68 15.35 9.76
CA VAL A 65 7.66 16.32 9.34
C VAL A 65 6.23 15.80 9.54
N ALA A 66 6.00 14.49 9.38
CA ALA A 66 4.71 13.89 9.71
C ALA A 66 4.42 14.02 11.21
N GLU A 67 5.36 13.63 12.07
CA GLU A 67 5.28 13.75 13.53
C GLU A 67 4.98 15.18 13.97
N GLN A 68 5.77 16.14 13.50
CA GLN A 68 5.61 17.56 13.83
C GLN A 68 4.25 18.11 13.35
N PHE A 69 3.81 17.76 12.13
CA PHE A 69 2.50 18.16 11.63
C PHE A 69 1.37 17.67 12.54
N PHE A 70 1.44 16.44 13.00
CA PHE A 70 0.39 15.88 13.84
C PHE A 70 0.41 16.33 15.29
N GLN A 71 1.56 16.80 15.77
CA GLN A 71 1.71 17.49 17.06
C GLN A 71 1.14 18.92 17.04
N LEU A 72 0.82 19.48 15.88
CA LEU A 72 0.15 20.79 15.79
C LEU A 72 -1.23 20.75 16.47
N LEU A 73 -1.67 21.93 16.93
CA LEU A 73 -3.00 22.13 17.49
C LEU A 73 -4.09 21.72 16.49
N GLN A 74 -5.24 21.28 17.01
CA GLN A 74 -6.34 20.82 16.17
C GLN A 74 -6.84 21.91 15.21
N GLU A 75 -6.84 23.18 15.64
CA GLU A 75 -7.23 24.33 14.81
C GLU A 75 -6.31 24.52 13.60
N GLU A 76 -5.00 24.38 13.78
CA GLU A 76 -4.01 24.43 12.70
C GLU A 76 -4.22 23.28 11.71
N LYS A 77 -4.49 22.09 12.23
CA LYS A 77 -4.79 20.89 11.44
C LYS A 77 -6.09 21.02 10.64
N GLN A 78 -7.14 21.59 11.24
CA GLN A 78 -8.46 21.79 10.61
C GLN A 78 -8.45 22.73 9.40
N LYS A 79 -7.43 23.60 9.26
CA LYS A 79 -7.22 24.41 8.04
C LYS A 79 -7.14 23.53 6.78
N TYR A 80 -6.69 22.29 6.95
CA TYR A 80 -6.52 21.30 5.88
C TYR A 80 -7.67 20.27 5.83
N SER A 81 -8.79 20.50 6.53
CA SER A 81 -9.98 19.63 6.59
C SER A 81 -10.50 19.16 5.22
N ARG A 82 -10.46 20.05 4.23
CA ARG A 82 -10.93 19.80 2.86
C ARG A 82 -9.99 18.91 2.04
N ALA A 83 -8.80 18.61 2.57
CA ALA A 83 -7.86 17.62 2.06
C ALA A 83 -8.12 16.22 2.64
N GLY A 84 -9.36 15.90 3.05
CA GLY A 84 -9.76 14.55 3.43
C GLY A 84 -9.75 14.24 4.93
N TYR A 85 -10.20 15.17 5.77
CA TYR A 85 -10.65 14.82 7.12
C TYR A 85 -11.97 14.04 7.01
N ASP A 86 -12.18 13.08 7.90
CA ASP A 86 -13.40 12.27 7.92
C ASP A 86 -14.64 13.17 8.11
N LEU A 87 -15.34 13.43 7.00
CA LEU A 87 -16.67 14.04 7.02
C LEU A 87 -17.63 13.00 7.61
N VAL A 88 -18.26 13.33 8.73
CA VAL A 88 -19.37 12.56 9.27
C VAL A 88 -20.57 12.80 8.36
N VAL A 89 -20.91 11.81 7.53
CA VAL A 89 -22.00 11.90 6.55
C VAL A 89 -23.26 11.17 6.99
N SER A 90 -23.24 10.45 8.12
CA SER A 90 -24.42 9.83 8.74
C SER A 90 -24.19 9.41 10.19
N GLU A 91 -25.26 9.34 10.99
CA GLU A 91 -25.22 8.88 12.39
C GLU A 91 -24.78 7.41 12.57
N LYS A 92 -24.91 6.58 11.54
CA LYS A 92 -24.51 5.15 11.56
C LYS A 92 -23.10 4.89 11.03
N GLN A 93 -22.34 5.95 10.74
CA GLN A 93 -20.99 5.82 10.20
C GLN A 93 -20.04 5.32 11.30
N VAL A 94 -19.50 4.12 11.14
CA VAL A 94 -18.31 3.70 11.89
C VAL A 94 -17.16 4.59 11.39
N LEU A 95 -16.67 5.46 12.27
CA LEU A 95 -15.53 6.32 11.99
C LEU A 95 -14.26 5.56 12.35
N ASP A 96 -13.28 5.58 11.45
CA ASP A 96 -11.95 5.12 11.81
C ASP A 96 -11.40 6.09 12.86
N TRP A 97 -10.75 5.58 13.90
CA TRP A 97 -10.16 6.44 14.94
C TRP A 97 -8.88 7.08 14.41
N ASN A 98 -8.95 7.95 13.38
CA ASN A 98 -7.79 8.53 12.70
C ASN A 98 -7.93 9.99 12.24
N THR A 99 -6.81 10.68 12.17
CA THR A 99 -6.63 11.99 11.52
C THR A 99 -5.91 11.80 10.19
N ARG A 100 -6.61 12.11 9.10
CA ARG A 100 -6.09 11.94 7.74
C ARG A 100 -5.72 13.28 7.13
N LEU A 101 -4.55 13.33 6.49
CA LEU A 101 -4.20 14.37 5.53
C LEU A 101 -3.99 13.67 4.19
N PHE A 102 -4.88 13.91 3.23
CA PHE A 102 -4.86 13.30 1.89
C PHE A 102 -4.51 14.37 0.85
N LEU A 103 -3.29 14.30 0.34
CA LEU A 103 -2.77 15.27 -0.61
C LEU A 103 -2.56 14.62 -1.96
N ARG A 104 -3.10 15.23 -3.01
CA ARG A 104 -2.67 14.93 -4.38
C ARG A 104 -1.24 15.42 -4.56
N VAL A 105 -0.35 14.51 -4.92
CA VAL A 105 1.07 14.79 -5.19
C VAL A 105 1.42 14.69 -6.66
N PHE A 106 0.67 13.92 -7.46
CA PHE A 106 0.78 13.91 -8.92
C PHE A 106 -0.60 13.88 -9.60
N PRO A 107 -0.68 14.41 -10.82
CA PRO A 107 0.36 15.19 -11.51
C PRO A 107 0.57 16.57 -10.87
N GLU A 108 1.77 17.15 -11.02
CA GLU A 108 2.18 18.33 -10.24
C GLU A 108 1.29 19.56 -10.46
N HIS A 109 0.88 19.78 -11.71
CA HIS A 109 0.03 20.90 -12.10
C HIS A 109 -1.40 20.81 -11.53
N GLN A 110 -1.81 19.65 -11.01
CA GLN A 110 -3.11 19.45 -10.36
C GLN A 110 -3.03 19.52 -8.82
N ARG A 111 -1.85 19.83 -8.25
CA ARG A 111 -1.70 20.01 -6.80
C ARG A 111 -2.47 21.25 -6.36
N LYS A 112 -3.36 21.07 -5.38
CA LYS A 112 -4.04 22.19 -4.70
C LYS A 112 -3.15 22.70 -3.56
N LEU A 113 -2.14 23.52 -3.86
CA LEU A 113 -1.13 23.94 -2.88
C LEU A 113 -1.71 24.70 -1.69
N ASN A 114 -2.86 25.37 -1.85
CA ASN A 114 -3.61 25.98 -0.76
C ASN A 114 -4.13 24.97 0.29
N LEU A 115 -4.17 23.67 -0.06
CA LEU A 115 -4.52 22.57 0.84
C LEU A 115 -3.28 21.86 1.41
N TRP A 116 -2.07 22.24 0.98
CA TRP A 116 -0.83 21.65 1.49
C TRP A 116 -0.38 22.39 2.76
N PRO A 117 0.10 21.67 3.79
CA PRO A 117 0.60 22.30 5.00
C PRO A 117 1.83 23.18 4.72
N GLU A 118 1.98 24.24 5.50
CA GLU A 118 3.16 25.12 5.51
C GLU A 118 4.00 24.94 6.76
N ASN A 119 3.40 24.38 7.81
CA ASN A 119 4.01 24.02 9.07
C ASN A 119 3.86 22.49 9.23
N PRO A 120 4.92 21.74 9.56
CA PRO A 120 6.31 22.15 9.86
C PRO A 120 7.10 22.68 8.67
N ASP A 121 8.18 23.39 8.98
CA ASP A 121 9.14 23.89 7.99
C ASP A 121 9.55 22.78 7.02
N LYS A 122 9.64 23.12 5.73
CA LYS A 122 10.01 22.21 4.62
C LYS A 122 9.07 21.02 4.37
N ILE A 123 7.89 20.94 5.00
CA ILE A 123 6.97 19.81 4.77
C ILE A 123 6.61 19.64 3.28
N ARG A 124 6.41 20.74 2.55
CA ARG A 124 6.10 20.70 1.10
C ARG A 124 7.28 20.19 0.28
N GLU A 125 8.49 20.66 0.57
CA GLU A 125 9.72 20.25 -0.13
C GLU A 125 10.02 18.77 0.09
N ILE A 126 9.94 18.33 1.34
CA ILE A 126 10.16 16.92 1.72
C ILE A 126 9.11 16.02 1.08
N LEU A 127 7.85 16.44 1.07
CA LEU A 127 6.77 15.68 0.42
C LEU A 127 6.95 15.59 -1.09
N HIS A 128 7.35 16.69 -1.73
CA HIS A 128 7.64 16.71 -3.15
C HIS A 128 8.78 15.75 -3.49
N GLU A 129 9.93 15.86 -2.81
CA GLU A 129 11.07 14.96 -3.04
C GLU A 129 10.69 13.49 -2.76
N TYR A 130 9.96 13.22 -1.68
CA TYR A 130 9.51 11.86 -1.37
C TYR A 130 8.57 11.30 -2.44
N SER A 131 7.67 12.13 -2.95
CA SER A 131 6.74 11.73 -4.02
C SER A 131 7.47 11.36 -5.32
N ILE A 132 8.53 12.10 -5.69
CA ILE A 132 9.36 11.77 -6.86
C ILE A 132 10.06 10.42 -6.67
N LYS A 133 10.70 10.20 -5.51
CA LYS A 133 11.39 8.93 -5.22
C LYS A 133 10.43 7.74 -5.24
N LEU A 134 9.24 7.89 -4.64
CA LEU A 134 8.22 6.84 -4.66
C LEU A 134 7.66 6.59 -6.06
N LYS A 135 7.49 7.63 -6.88
CA LYS A 135 7.09 7.45 -8.29
C LYS A 135 8.06 6.54 -9.04
N GLN A 136 9.36 6.79 -8.89
CA GLN A 136 10.40 5.97 -9.53
C GLN A 136 10.34 4.50 -9.08
N LEU A 137 10.05 4.25 -7.80
CA LEU A 137 9.86 2.89 -7.28
C LEU A 137 8.60 2.22 -7.82
N VAL A 138 7.49 2.95 -7.97
CA VAL A 138 6.27 2.43 -8.59
C VAL A 138 6.54 2.07 -10.05
N ASP A 139 7.20 2.94 -10.81
CA ASP A 139 7.57 2.68 -12.21
C ASP A 139 8.46 1.42 -12.31
N LEU A 140 9.45 1.26 -11.42
CA LEU A 140 10.28 0.05 -11.33
C LEU A 140 9.45 -1.21 -11.05
N LEU A 141 8.53 -1.14 -10.08
CA LEU A 141 7.69 -2.27 -9.70
C LEU A 141 6.74 -2.68 -10.83
N PHE A 142 6.16 -1.72 -11.57
CA PHE A 142 5.30 -2.01 -12.72
C PHE A 142 6.04 -2.81 -13.79
N LYS A 143 7.25 -2.39 -14.13
CA LYS A 143 8.09 -3.12 -15.09
C LYS A 143 8.47 -4.52 -14.59
N ALA A 144 8.86 -4.63 -13.32
CA ALA A 144 9.21 -5.91 -12.72
C ALA A 144 8.01 -6.88 -12.69
N MET A 145 6.81 -6.37 -12.39
CA MET A 145 5.57 -7.14 -12.41
C MET A 145 5.22 -7.63 -13.82
N ALA A 146 5.26 -6.74 -14.82
CA ALA A 146 5.00 -7.10 -16.22
C ALA A 146 5.96 -8.19 -16.69
N LYS A 147 7.26 -8.00 -16.46
CA LYS A 147 8.31 -8.97 -16.79
C LYS A 147 8.09 -10.32 -16.11
N SER A 148 7.66 -10.33 -14.84
CA SER A 148 7.39 -11.58 -14.10
C SER A 148 6.24 -12.41 -14.70
N LEU A 149 5.35 -11.77 -15.46
CA LEU A 149 4.26 -12.39 -16.19
C LEU A 149 4.54 -12.56 -17.69
N ALA A 150 5.78 -12.32 -18.12
CA ALA A 150 6.19 -12.34 -19.52
C ALA A 150 5.39 -11.39 -20.42
N LEU A 151 5.06 -10.20 -19.89
CA LEU A 151 4.41 -9.12 -20.62
C LEU A 151 5.43 -8.03 -21.01
N GLU A 152 5.06 -7.21 -21.98
CA GLU A 152 5.78 -5.96 -22.30
C GLU A 152 5.84 -5.05 -21.07
N GLU A 153 6.98 -4.38 -20.85
CA GLU A 153 7.28 -3.67 -19.60
C GLU A 153 6.20 -2.63 -19.21
N ASN A 154 5.57 -2.01 -20.20
CA ASN A 154 4.61 -0.93 -19.99
C ASN A 154 3.15 -1.42 -19.92
N SER A 155 2.89 -2.72 -20.05
CA SER A 155 1.53 -3.28 -20.12
C SER A 155 0.61 -2.86 -18.96
N PHE A 156 1.19 -2.67 -17.77
CA PHE A 156 0.45 -2.17 -16.60
C PHE A 156 0.38 -0.64 -16.57
N SER A 157 1.50 0.06 -16.79
CA SER A 157 1.54 1.52 -16.74
C SER A 157 0.65 2.17 -17.80
N ASP A 158 0.53 1.56 -18.98
CA ASP A 158 -0.26 2.09 -20.09
C ASP A 158 -1.76 2.13 -19.75
N GLN A 159 -2.23 1.30 -18.82
CA GLN A 159 -3.62 1.36 -18.33
C GLN A 159 -3.85 2.48 -17.31
N PHE A 160 -2.82 3.11 -16.75
CA PHE A 160 -2.99 4.18 -15.76
C PHE A 160 -3.34 5.55 -16.36
N GLY A 161 -3.09 5.76 -17.65
CA GLY A 161 -3.39 7.04 -18.32
C GLY A 161 -2.14 7.82 -18.66
N ASP A 162 -2.32 8.89 -19.45
CA ASP A 162 -1.26 9.86 -19.71
C ASP A 162 -1.01 10.74 -18.46
N ASN A 163 -1.98 10.79 -17.54
CA ASN A 163 -1.94 11.56 -16.29
C ASN A 163 -2.27 10.69 -15.06
N PRO A 164 -1.42 9.71 -14.69
CA PRO A 164 -1.64 8.90 -13.50
C PRO A 164 -1.73 9.80 -12.25
N VAL A 165 -2.67 9.48 -11.36
CA VAL A 165 -2.90 10.27 -10.15
C VAL A 165 -2.22 9.57 -8.98
N MET A 166 -1.33 10.29 -8.28
CA MET A 166 -0.79 9.80 -7.01
C MET A 166 -1.22 10.69 -5.86
N HIS A 167 -1.61 10.04 -4.77
CA HIS A 167 -1.99 10.68 -3.54
C HIS A 167 -1.09 10.20 -2.40
N VAL A 168 -0.57 11.13 -1.60
CA VAL A 168 -0.02 10.80 -0.29
C VAL A 168 -1.15 10.92 0.73
N ARG A 169 -1.40 9.82 1.44
CA ARG A 169 -2.24 9.81 2.63
C ARG A 169 -1.34 9.71 3.84
N PHE A 170 -1.27 10.80 4.59
CA PHE A 170 -0.86 10.68 5.96
C PHE A 170 -2.03 10.14 6.75
N ASN A 171 -1.85 9.03 7.44
CA ASN A 171 -2.78 8.64 8.48
C ASN A 171 -2.04 8.73 9.79
N PHE A 172 -2.35 9.78 10.52
CA PHE A 172 -2.18 9.78 11.94
C PHE A 172 -3.40 9.15 12.52
N TYR A 173 -3.21 8.43 13.56
CA TYR A 173 -4.30 7.96 14.33
C TYR A 173 -3.88 8.13 15.80
N PRO A 174 -4.76 8.67 16.66
CA PRO A 174 -4.30 9.10 17.97
C PRO A 174 -3.75 7.99 18.88
N PRO A 175 -3.99 6.71 18.59
CA PRO A 175 -2.97 5.69 18.82
C PRO A 175 -2.64 4.79 17.59
N PHE A 176 -2.96 5.18 16.35
CA PHE A 176 -2.80 4.34 15.13
C PHE A 176 -2.10 5.12 13.98
N LEU A 177 -1.71 4.60 12.82
CA LEU A 177 -0.43 4.02 12.55
C LEU A 177 0.19 4.21 11.07
N LEU A 178 1.53 4.53 10.81
CA LEU A 178 2.63 4.11 9.75
C LEU A 178 3.43 3.23 10.62
N GLN A 179 4.03 2.16 10.11
CA GLN A 179 4.91 1.39 10.97
C GLN A 179 5.93 2.30 11.64
N ASP A 180 5.66 2.47 12.93
CA ASP A 180 6.52 3.04 13.92
C ASP A 180 7.75 2.16 13.91
N GLU A 181 8.90 2.68 14.33
CA GLU A 181 10.12 1.86 14.33
C GLU A 181 10.08 0.72 15.35
N GLN A 182 9.10 0.71 16.24
CA GLN A 182 9.00 -0.21 17.38
C GLN A 182 7.59 -0.76 17.64
N VAL A 183 6.57 -0.36 16.88
CA VAL A 183 5.16 -0.73 17.15
C VAL A 183 4.52 -1.40 15.94
N GLU A 184 4.11 -2.66 16.14
CA GLU A 184 3.38 -3.45 15.15
C GLU A 184 1.92 -2.99 15.01
N GLY A 185 1.27 -3.42 13.92
CA GLY A 185 -0.20 -3.37 13.86
C GLY A 185 -0.81 -3.35 12.46
N LEU A 186 -0.01 -3.18 11.40
CA LEU A 186 -0.52 -3.52 10.06
C LEU A 186 -0.68 -5.04 9.97
N GLN A 187 -1.87 -5.49 9.61
CA GLN A 187 -2.17 -6.90 9.35
C GLN A 187 -2.82 -7.06 7.98
N PHE A 188 -2.57 -8.19 7.32
CA PHE A 188 -3.25 -8.56 6.08
C PHE A 188 -3.71 -10.01 6.12
N VAL A 189 -4.76 -10.32 5.36
CA VAL A 189 -5.28 -11.68 5.26
C VAL A 189 -4.48 -12.45 4.22
N LYS A 190 -3.93 -13.59 4.64
CA LYS A 190 -3.33 -14.59 3.77
C LYS A 190 -3.72 -15.98 4.28
N ASP A 191 -4.17 -16.84 3.39
CA ASP A 191 -4.60 -18.21 3.73
C ASP A 191 -5.60 -18.22 4.90
N GLU A 192 -6.60 -17.33 4.84
CA GLU A 192 -7.66 -17.11 5.84
C GLU A 192 -7.20 -16.67 7.23
N LYS A 193 -5.91 -16.34 7.39
CA LYS A 193 -5.31 -15.89 8.65
C LYS A 193 -4.86 -14.44 8.56
N TRP A 194 -5.01 -13.73 9.68
CA TRP A 194 -4.42 -12.40 9.85
C TRP A 194 -2.92 -12.54 10.12
N ILE A 195 -2.11 -12.02 9.19
CA ILE A 195 -0.65 -11.98 9.32
C ILE A 195 -0.24 -10.57 9.72
N THR A 196 0.44 -10.44 10.85
CA THR A 196 1.05 -9.17 11.27
C THR A 196 2.29 -8.90 10.45
N VAL A 197 2.38 -7.71 9.86
CA VAL A 197 3.60 -7.25 9.21
C VAL A 197 4.60 -6.89 10.31
N PRO A 198 5.80 -7.51 10.35
CA PRO A 198 6.80 -7.17 11.35
C PRO A 198 7.31 -5.76 11.11
N VAL A 199 7.73 -5.07 12.16
CA VAL A 199 8.38 -3.76 12.02
C VAL A 199 9.85 -3.97 11.74
N ILE A 200 10.30 -3.60 10.54
CA ILE A 200 11.73 -3.52 10.23
C ILE A 200 12.07 -2.05 9.99
N PRO A 201 12.98 -1.44 10.79
CA PRO A 201 13.36 -0.06 10.61
C PRO A 201 13.81 0.24 9.19
N ARG A 202 13.25 1.29 8.61
CA ARG A 202 13.66 1.87 7.31
C ARG A 202 13.36 0.97 6.10
N VAL A 203 12.46 0.01 6.26
CA VAL A 203 11.93 -0.82 5.17
C VAL A 203 10.56 -0.28 4.77
N LEU A 204 10.28 -0.29 3.47
CA LEU A 204 8.96 0.09 2.96
C LEU A 204 8.06 -1.15 2.91
N VAL A 205 6.77 -0.99 3.21
CA VAL A 205 5.77 -2.04 2.97
C VAL A 205 5.04 -1.71 1.69
N VAL A 206 4.93 -2.70 0.80
CA VAL A 206 4.17 -2.60 -0.45
C VAL A 206 3.00 -3.56 -0.37
N ASN A 207 1.80 -3.06 -0.67
CA ASN A 207 0.60 -3.86 -0.86
C ASN A 207 -0.04 -3.50 -2.20
N LEU A 208 -0.55 -4.50 -2.90
CA LEU A 208 -1.31 -4.27 -4.12
C LEU A 208 -2.73 -3.78 -3.79
N GLY A 209 -3.26 -2.97 -4.70
CA GLY A 209 -4.68 -2.60 -4.71
C GLY A 209 -5.45 -3.38 -5.77
N ASP A 210 -6.78 -3.27 -5.71
CA ASP A 210 -7.72 -4.00 -6.59
C ASP A 210 -7.46 -3.74 -8.07
N GLN A 211 -6.98 -2.54 -8.42
CA GLN A 211 -6.62 -2.18 -9.80
C GLN A 211 -5.59 -3.16 -10.38
N MET A 212 -4.55 -3.50 -9.62
CA MET A 212 -3.52 -4.43 -10.07
C MET A 212 -4.02 -5.88 -10.12
N GLN A 213 -4.93 -6.26 -9.20
CA GLN A 213 -5.59 -7.58 -9.26
C GLN A 213 -6.44 -7.71 -10.54
N ILE A 214 -7.19 -6.66 -10.91
CA ILE A 214 -7.99 -6.62 -12.14
C ILE A 214 -7.08 -6.71 -13.36
N MET A 215 -6.06 -5.86 -13.46
CA MET A 215 -5.15 -5.81 -14.61
C MET A 215 -4.38 -7.13 -14.81
N SER A 216 -4.03 -7.81 -13.72
CA SER A 216 -3.35 -9.11 -13.76
C SER A 216 -4.29 -10.31 -13.96
N ASN A 217 -5.57 -10.07 -14.29
CA ASN A 217 -6.60 -11.10 -14.41
C ASN A 217 -6.69 -12.02 -13.17
N GLY A 218 -6.49 -11.46 -11.97
CA GLY A 218 -6.55 -12.20 -10.70
C GLY A 218 -5.32 -13.02 -10.35
N ILE A 219 -4.25 -12.96 -11.14
CA ILE A 219 -2.98 -13.63 -10.84
C ILE A 219 -2.36 -13.03 -9.58
N PHE A 220 -2.23 -11.70 -9.54
CA PHE A 220 -1.80 -11.01 -8.34
C PHE A 220 -2.98 -10.72 -7.42
N LYS A 221 -2.74 -10.76 -6.12
CA LYS A 221 -3.77 -10.61 -5.10
C LYS A 221 -3.75 -9.21 -4.50
N SER A 222 -4.92 -8.62 -4.32
CA SER A 222 -5.16 -7.44 -3.51
C SER A 222 -5.58 -7.91 -2.12
N PRO A 223 -4.74 -7.78 -1.08
CA PRO A 223 -5.07 -8.30 0.23
C PRO A 223 -6.02 -7.38 1.00
N VAL A 224 -7.00 -8.01 1.67
CA VAL A 224 -7.72 -7.35 2.76
C VAL A 224 -6.70 -7.09 3.87
N HIS A 225 -6.61 -5.84 4.31
CA HIS A 225 -5.68 -5.41 5.35
C HIS A 225 -6.37 -4.50 6.36
N ARG A 226 -5.86 -4.53 7.58
CA ARG A 226 -6.32 -3.70 8.69
C ARG A 226 -5.15 -3.17 9.49
N VAL A 227 -5.46 -2.24 10.35
CA VAL A 227 -4.52 -1.61 11.26
C VAL A 227 -5.07 -1.80 12.67
N VAL A 228 -4.42 -2.65 13.46
CA VAL A 228 -4.80 -2.91 14.86
C VAL A 228 -4.14 -1.93 15.81
N THR A 229 -4.77 -1.81 16.97
CA THR A 229 -4.63 -0.70 17.87
C THR A 229 -3.94 -1.13 19.16
N ASN A 230 -3.11 -0.26 19.78
CA ASN A 230 -2.53 -0.53 21.10
C ASN A 230 -2.69 0.69 22.03
N THR A 231 -2.55 0.48 23.34
CA THR A 231 -2.73 1.50 24.39
C THR A 231 -1.44 2.22 24.78
N ASP A 232 -0.28 1.72 24.35
CA ASP A 232 1.00 2.01 24.98
C ASP A 232 1.87 2.98 24.16
N LYS A 233 1.77 2.93 22.83
CA LYS A 233 2.61 3.70 21.91
C LYS A 233 1.84 4.17 20.68
N LEU A 234 2.14 5.41 20.27
CA LEU A 234 1.69 6.00 19.02
C LEU A 234 2.37 5.32 17.81
N ARG A 235 1.71 5.32 16.64
CA ARG A 235 2.27 4.90 15.35
C ARG A 235 1.81 5.95 14.32
N ILE A 236 2.57 6.33 13.27
CA ILE A 236 2.19 7.49 12.41
C ILE A 236 2.50 7.24 10.94
N SER A 237 1.51 7.12 10.02
CA SER A 237 1.53 6.73 8.55
C SER A 237 1.76 7.82 7.58
N VAL A 238 2.68 7.56 6.65
CA VAL A 238 2.79 8.18 5.34
C VAL A 238 2.64 7.06 4.30
N ALA A 239 1.43 6.86 3.81
CA ALA A 239 1.12 5.89 2.77
C ALA A 239 0.96 6.62 1.43
N MET A 240 1.55 6.09 0.36
CA MET A 240 1.35 6.58 -1.00
C MET A 240 0.41 5.64 -1.74
N PHE A 241 -0.58 6.21 -2.42
CA PHE A 241 -1.51 5.50 -3.28
C PHE A 241 -1.26 5.94 -4.72
N ASN A 242 -0.97 4.98 -5.59
CA ASN A 242 -0.99 5.19 -7.03
C ASN A 242 -2.36 4.76 -7.56
N GLU A 243 -3.07 5.68 -8.18
CA GLU A 243 -4.43 5.48 -8.66
C GLU A 243 -4.48 5.75 -10.16
N VAL A 244 -5.24 4.91 -10.86
CA VAL A 244 -5.60 5.15 -12.26
C VAL A 244 -6.44 6.45 -12.36
N GLU A 245 -6.31 7.14 -13.49
CA GLU A 245 -7.13 8.30 -13.82
C GLU A 245 -8.65 7.97 -13.68
N PRO A 246 -9.44 8.81 -12.98
CA PRO A 246 -10.81 8.45 -12.57
C PRO A 246 -11.75 7.99 -13.70
N GLU A 247 -11.58 8.56 -14.90
CA GLU A 247 -12.43 8.29 -16.06
C GLU A 247 -11.89 7.17 -16.95
N LYS A 248 -10.65 6.72 -16.73
CA LYS A 248 -10.03 5.67 -17.53
C LYS A 248 -10.60 4.31 -17.17
N GLU A 249 -10.78 3.48 -18.21
CA GLU A 249 -11.16 2.09 -18.06
C GLU A 249 -9.95 1.22 -17.79
N ILE A 250 -10.12 0.27 -16.87
CA ILE A 250 -9.12 -0.76 -16.58
C ILE A 250 -9.72 -2.14 -16.77
N GLY A 251 -8.88 -3.08 -17.17
CA GLY A 251 -9.26 -4.47 -17.33
C GLY A 251 -8.05 -5.38 -17.39
N PRO A 252 -8.27 -6.71 -17.43
CA PRO A 252 -7.19 -7.66 -17.62
C PRO A 252 -6.34 -7.31 -18.84
N VAL A 253 -5.01 -7.30 -18.69
CA VAL A 253 -4.09 -7.14 -19.83
C VAL A 253 -4.34 -8.30 -20.80
N GLU A 254 -4.51 -8.01 -22.09
CA GLU A 254 -4.90 -9.00 -23.10
C GLU A 254 -3.94 -10.20 -23.16
N GLY A 255 -2.63 -9.98 -22.98
CA GLY A 255 -1.63 -11.05 -22.92
C GLY A 255 -1.77 -12.03 -21.74
N LEU A 256 -2.71 -11.79 -20.82
CA LEU A 256 -3.04 -12.67 -19.70
C LEU A 256 -4.38 -13.39 -19.87
N ILE A 257 -4.98 -13.32 -21.04
CA ILE A 257 -6.26 -13.94 -21.36
C ILE A 257 -6.03 -14.98 -22.45
N ASP A 258 -6.41 -16.22 -22.16
CA ASP A 258 -6.33 -17.33 -23.12
C ASP A 258 -7.42 -18.38 -22.80
N GLU A 259 -7.46 -19.47 -23.56
CA GLU A 259 -8.44 -20.54 -23.36
C GLU A 259 -8.35 -21.19 -21.97
N ASN A 260 -7.17 -21.23 -21.36
CA ASN A 260 -6.92 -21.78 -20.04
C ASN A 260 -7.09 -20.74 -18.92
N ARG A 261 -7.02 -19.45 -19.25
CA ARG A 261 -7.27 -18.33 -18.33
C ARG A 261 -8.26 -17.35 -18.96
N PRO A 262 -9.57 -17.63 -18.90
CA PRO A 262 -10.57 -16.72 -19.45
C PRO A 262 -10.58 -15.39 -18.68
N ARG A 263 -11.19 -14.37 -19.28
CA ARG A 263 -11.35 -13.04 -18.69
C ARG A 263 -12.21 -13.13 -17.42
N LEU A 264 -11.60 -12.85 -16.25
CA LEU A 264 -12.29 -12.87 -14.96
C LEU A 264 -12.93 -11.53 -14.59
N TYR A 265 -12.41 -10.43 -15.14
CA TYR A 265 -12.87 -9.07 -14.84
C TYR A 265 -13.32 -8.36 -16.12
N MET A 266 -14.47 -7.67 -16.04
CA MET A 266 -14.94 -6.78 -17.11
C MET A 266 -14.10 -5.49 -17.14
N LEU A 267 -14.09 -4.79 -18.27
CA LEU A 267 -13.63 -3.40 -18.29
C LEU A 267 -14.51 -2.56 -17.36
N LEU A 268 -13.87 -1.80 -16.49
CA LEU A 268 -14.54 -0.92 -15.54
C LEU A 268 -13.90 0.45 -15.59
N SER A 269 -14.71 1.49 -15.69
CA SER A 269 -14.22 2.84 -15.38
C SER A 269 -13.74 2.87 -13.93
N THR A 270 -12.63 3.56 -13.69
CA THR A 270 -11.96 3.59 -12.39
C THR A 270 -12.90 4.08 -11.29
N MET A 271 -13.73 5.09 -11.54
CA MET A 271 -14.79 5.52 -10.63
C MET A 271 -15.79 4.42 -10.25
N ASN A 272 -16.18 3.56 -11.20
CA ASN A 272 -17.11 2.46 -10.94
C ASN A 272 -16.43 1.30 -10.19
N ALA A 273 -15.15 1.05 -10.45
CA ALA A 273 -14.34 0.10 -9.68
C ALA A 273 -14.21 0.53 -8.21
N PHE A 274 -13.90 1.81 -7.94
CA PHE A 274 -13.83 2.37 -6.59
C PHE A 274 -15.16 2.26 -5.83
N ARG A 275 -16.28 2.55 -6.50
CA ARG A 275 -17.61 2.43 -5.90
C ARG A 275 -17.91 0.98 -5.51
N LYS A 276 -17.64 0.00 -6.37
CA LYS A 276 -17.85 -1.43 -6.08
C LYS A 276 -16.96 -1.97 -4.95
N ALA A 277 -15.70 -1.54 -4.88
CA ALA A 277 -14.77 -1.93 -3.82
C ALA A 277 -15.23 -1.44 -2.43
N LYS A 278 -15.74 -0.20 -2.35
CA LYS A 278 -16.25 0.39 -1.10
C LYS A 278 -17.47 -0.35 -0.51
N TYR A 279 -18.24 -1.06 -1.34
CA TYR A 279 -19.36 -1.89 -0.88
C TYR A 279 -18.93 -3.24 -0.30
N HIS A 280 -17.78 -3.79 -0.72
CA HIS A 280 -17.28 -5.07 -0.20
C HIS A 280 -16.52 -4.92 1.12
N LEU A 281 -15.98 -3.72 1.41
CA LEU A 281 -15.29 -3.39 2.67
C LEU A 281 -16.23 -2.98 3.83
N ARG A 282 -17.55 -2.95 3.61
CA ARG A 282 -18.57 -2.52 4.57
C ARG A 282 -19.52 -3.63 5.06
N LYS A 283 -19.24 -4.88 4.72
CA LYS A 283 -19.98 -6.04 5.25
C LYS A 283 -19.21 -6.70 6.38
#